data_AF-A0A258DTY2-F1
#
_entry.id   AF-A0A258DTY2-F1
#
_cell.length_a   1.000
_cell.length_b   1.000
_cell.length_c   1.000
_cell.angle_alpha   90.00
_cell.angle_beta   90.00
_cell.angle_gamma   90.00
#
_symmetry.space_group_name_H-M   'P 1'
#
loop_
_entity.id
_entity.type
_entity.pdbx_description
1 polymer ?
#
loop_
_entity_poly.entity_id
_entity_poly.type
_entity_poly.pdbx_seq_one_letter_code
_entity_poly.pdbx_strand_id
1 'polypeptide(L)'
;MTGASSMPDSPPPPDELGPIVSSGHLAAGAMPALSEFEFAMNMTVHAFQRWMVRCMAAAGMPDLSPLDVLVLGRKGKEKTVTVTLAGEEACRRYAQIREQLLVKSVLSTGVDPKRLSEIAAAMRSLSGQYDQAARAAASL
;
A
#
# COMPACT_ATOMS: atom_id res chain seq x y z
N MET A 1 58.64 0.13 -8.02
CA MET A 1 57.62 -0.74 -7.39
C MET A 1 57.25 -0.03 -6.10
N THR A 2 56.07 0.53 -5.84
CA THR A 2 54.66 0.20 -6.15
C THR A 2 53.87 1.51 -5.87
N GLY A 3 53.02 2.00 -6.77
CA GLY A 3 51.61 1.61 -6.87
C GLY A 3 50.70 2.77 -6.39
N ALA A 4 50.50 3.80 -7.22
CA ALA A 4 49.50 4.84 -6.98
C ALA A 4 48.13 4.31 -7.42
N SER A 5 47.20 4.20 -6.48
CA SER A 5 45.80 3.85 -6.74
C SER A 5 45.09 5.03 -7.39
N SER A 6 44.81 4.92 -8.68
CA SER A 6 44.00 5.87 -9.45
C SER A 6 42.51 5.55 -9.27
N MET A 7 41.77 6.50 -8.71
CA MET A 7 40.30 6.51 -8.72
C MET A 7 39.78 6.61 -10.17
N PRO A 8 38.73 5.87 -10.56
CA PRO A 8 38.13 6.00 -11.89
C PRO A 8 37.33 7.30 -12.00
N ASP A 9 37.57 8.03 -13.09
CA ASP A 9 37.13 9.41 -13.36
C ASP A 9 35.81 9.47 -14.16
N SER A 10 34.85 8.58 -13.88
CA SER A 10 33.55 8.60 -14.58
C SER A 10 32.44 7.95 -13.76
N PRO A 11 31.22 8.53 -13.72
CA PRO A 11 30.09 7.87 -13.11
C PRO A 11 29.76 6.58 -13.90
N PRO A 12 29.47 5.47 -13.22
CA PRO A 12 29.14 4.21 -13.88
C PRO A 12 27.87 4.34 -14.74
N PRO A 13 27.74 3.53 -15.80
CA PRO A 13 26.58 3.56 -16.69
C PRO A 13 25.29 3.25 -15.93
N PRO A 14 24.12 3.76 -16.38
CA PRO A 14 22.86 3.66 -15.65
C PRO A 14 22.41 2.23 -15.31
N ASP A 15 22.88 1.23 -16.06
CA ASP A 15 22.58 -0.20 -15.87
C ASP A 15 23.36 -0.87 -14.71
N GLU A 16 24.37 -0.21 -14.12
CA GLU A 16 25.11 -0.73 -12.96
C GLU A 16 24.51 -0.32 -11.60
N LEU A 17 23.51 0.55 -11.61
CA LEU A 17 22.70 0.81 -10.44
C LEU A 17 21.70 -0.34 -10.32
N GLY A 18 22.14 -1.44 -9.70
CA GLY A 18 21.25 -2.53 -9.31
C GLY A 18 20.00 -2.02 -8.57
N PRO A 19 18.96 -2.87 -8.40
CA PRO A 19 17.68 -2.46 -7.82
C PRO A 19 17.92 -1.62 -6.58
N ILE A 20 17.30 -0.43 -6.49
CA ILE A 20 17.58 0.64 -5.51
C ILE A 20 17.13 0.22 -4.09
N VAL A 21 17.71 -0.87 -3.60
CA VAL A 21 17.49 -1.45 -2.29
C VAL A 21 18.81 -2.10 -1.92
N SER A 22 19.40 -1.70 -0.79
CA SER A 22 20.68 -2.17 -0.24
C SER A 22 20.70 -3.68 0.12
N SER A 23 19.83 -4.49 -0.47
CA SER A 23 19.54 -5.89 -0.21
C SER A 23 19.45 -6.70 -1.51
N GLY A 24 20.36 -6.47 -2.46
CA GLY A 24 20.37 -7.17 -3.75
C GLY A 24 20.34 -8.71 -3.66
N HIS A 25 20.79 -9.28 -2.53
CA HIS A 25 20.72 -10.73 -2.29
C HIS A 25 19.30 -11.26 -1.98
N LEU A 26 18.38 -10.42 -1.47
CA LEU A 26 16.96 -10.78 -1.30
C LEU A 26 16.21 -10.69 -2.64
N ALA A 27 16.66 -9.78 -3.52
CA ALA A 27 16.16 -9.63 -4.87
C ALA A 27 16.77 -10.62 -5.88
N ALA A 28 17.83 -11.36 -5.50
CA ALA A 28 18.49 -12.38 -6.33
C ALA A 28 17.68 -13.69 -6.48
N GLY A 29 16.38 -13.65 -6.16
CA GLY A 29 15.44 -14.75 -6.37
C GLY A 29 14.90 -14.80 -7.80
N ALA A 30 14.01 -15.76 -8.06
CA ALA A 30 13.43 -15.98 -9.39
C ALA A 30 12.57 -14.80 -9.93
N MET A 31 12.23 -13.81 -9.08
CA MET A 31 11.36 -12.70 -9.46
C MET A 31 11.71 -11.41 -8.69
N PRO A 32 12.72 -10.63 -9.13
CA PRO A 32 13.08 -9.34 -8.50
C PRO A 32 11.92 -8.34 -8.43
N ALA A 33 11.04 -8.35 -9.46
CA ALA A 33 9.86 -7.50 -9.53
C ALA A 33 8.88 -7.71 -8.35
N LEU A 34 8.88 -8.89 -7.71
CA LEU A 34 8.05 -9.16 -6.55
C LEU A 34 8.53 -8.34 -5.34
N SER A 35 9.84 -8.24 -5.13
CA SER A 35 10.42 -7.44 -4.04
C SER A 35 10.15 -5.95 -4.23
N GLU A 36 10.22 -5.44 -5.47
CA GLU A 36 9.83 -4.06 -5.79
C GLU A 36 8.35 -3.82 -5.48
N PHE A 37 7.49 -4.75 -5.87
CA PHE A 37 6.06 -4.68 -5.57
C PHE A 37 5.80 -4.70 -4.05
N GLU A 38 6.46 -5.57 -3.29
CA GLU A 38 6.33 -5.66 -1.84
C GLU A 38 6.73 -4.37 -1.13
N PHE A 39 7.82 -3.75 -1.58
CA PHE A 39 8.25 -2.46 -1.09
C PHE A 39 7.21 -1.37 -1.37
N ALA A 40 6.74 -1.27 -2.62
CA ALA A 40 5.70 -0.32 -3.01
C ALA A 40 4.38 -0.55 -2.24
N MET A 41 4.02 -1.81 -2.02
CA MET A 41 2.83 -2.20 -1.27
C MET A 41 2.94 -1.77 0.20
N ASN A 42 4.08 -2.02 0.86
CA ASN A 42 4.29 -1.54 2.24
C ASN A 42 4.18 -0.03 2.35
N MET A 43 4.84 0.73 1.46
CA MET A 43 4.73 2.18 1.42
C MET A 43 3.28 2.65 1.26
N THR A 44 2.54 2.02 0.34
CA THR A 44 1.15 2.36 0.04
C THR A 44 0.23 2.02 1.21
N VAL A 45 0.39 0.85 1.84
CA VAL A 45 -0.39 0.43 3.01
C VAL A 45 -0.18 1.41 4.17
N HIS A 46 1.05 1.80 4.47
CA HIS A 46 1.33 2.78 5.53
C HIS A 46 0.71 4.16 5.24
N ALA A 47 0.79 4.64 4.00
CA ALA A 47 0.15 5.89 3.60
C ALA A 47 -1.38 5.81 3.72
N PHE A 48 -1.97 4.71 3.27
CA PHE A 48 -3.41 4.47 3.32
C PHE A 48 -3.93 4.38 4.77
N GLN A 49 -3.21 3.68 5.66
CA GLN A 49 -3.58 3.61 7.08
C GLN A 49 -3.56 4.98 7.76
N ARG A 50 -2.54 5.80 7.50
CA ARG A 50 -2.50 7.19 8.01
C ARG A 50 -3.67 8.03 7.47
N TRP A 51 -3.98 7.88 6.19
CA TRP A 51 -5.12 8.55 5.56
C TRP A 51 -6.45 8.15 6.21
N MET A 52 -6.70 6.84 6.40
CA MET A 52 -7.91 6.33 7.02
C MET A 52 -8.15 6.91 8.42
N VAL A 53 -7.15 6.85 9.30
CA VAL A 53 -7.26 7.35 10.68
C VAL A 53 -7.55 8.85 10.70
N ARG A 54 -6.83 9.64 9.88
CA ARG A 54 -7.06 11.09 9.79
C ARG A 54 -8.44 11.45 9.27
N CYS A 55 -8.95 10.68 8.30
CA CYS A 55 -10.29 10.88 7.77
C CYS A 55 -11.37 10.55 8.78
N MET A 56 -11.20 9.47 9.55
CA MET A 56 -12.16 9.10 10.59
C MET A 56 -12.20 10.13 11.72
N ALA A 57 -11.03 10.63 12.15
CA ALA A 57 -10.97 11.74 13.09
C ALA A 57 -11.72 12.98 12.56
N ALA A 58 -11.49 13.35 11.30
CA ALA A 58 -12.19 14.47 10.65
C ALA A 58 -13.70 14.20 10.43
N ALA A 59 -14.11 12.94 10.34
CA ALA A 59 -15.51 12.52 10.27
C ALA A 59 -16.21 12.47 11.64
N GLY A 60 -15.52 12.84 12.73
CA GLY A 60 -16.09 12.88 14.09
C GLY A 60 -15.88 11.62 14.91
N MET A 61 -15.04 10.69 14.44
CA MET A 61 -14.69 9.45 15.12
C MET A 61 -13.18 9.41 15.41
N PRO A 62 -12.69 10.19 16.40
CA PRO A 62 -11.29 10.17 16.80
C PRO A 62 -10.90 8.83 17.44
N ASP A 63 -9.60 8.62 17.66
CA ASP A 63 -9.03 7.50 18.42
C ASP A 63 -9.26 6.09 17.83
N LEU A 64 -9.71 5.99 16.58
CA LEU A 64 -9.77 4.72 15.86
C LEU A 64 -8.39 4.30 15.35
N SER A 65 -7.98 3.08 15.64
CA SER A 65 -6.81 2.46 15.00
C SER A 65 -7.14 2.07 13.54
N PRO A 66 -6.13 1.85 12.68
CA PRO A 66 -6.39 1.37 11.32
C PRO A 66 -7.21 0.07 11.27
N LEU A 67 -7.05 -0.83 12.25
CA LEU A 67 -7.83 -2.06 12.34
C LEU A 67 -9.29 -1.78 12.68
N ASP A 68 -9.57 -0.85 13.59
CA ASP A 68 -10.95 -0.45 13.93
C ASP A 68 -11.66 0.09 12.68
N VAL A 69 -10.98 0.93 11.89
CA VAL A 69 -11.53 1.46 10.64
C VAL A 69 -11.80 0.37 9.61
N LEU A 70 -10.91 -0.62 9.47
CA LEU A 70 -11.11 -1.75 8.56
C LEU A 70 -12.29 -2.64 8.96
N VAL A 71 -12.48 -2.87 10.26
CA VAL A 71 -13.62 -3.64 10.78
C VAL A 71 -14.93 -2.89 10.57
N LEU A 72 -14.95 -1.57 10.79
CA LEU A 72 -16.11 -0.71 10.48
C LEU A 72 -16.45 -0.72 8.98
N GLY A 73 -15.45 -0.78 8.10
CA GLY A 73 -15.63 -0.80 6.65
C GLY A 73 -16.07 -2.16 6.08
N ARG A 74 -15.80 -3.27 6.77
CA ARG A 74 -16.34 -4.58 6.41
C ARG A 74 -17.79 -4.69 6.91
N LYS A 75 -18.76 -4.47 6.02
CA LYS A 75 -20.14 -4.95 6.23
C LYS A 75 -20.11 -6.48 6.32
N GLY A 76 -19.92 -7.01 7.53
CA GLY A 76 -19.88 -8.45 7.79
C GLY A 76 -21.21 -9.10 7.42
N LYS A 77 -21.15 -10.29 6.82
CA LYS A 77 -22.34 -11.07 6.47
C LYS A 77 -23.11 -11.63 7.68
N GLU A 78 -22.55 -11.59 8.89
CA GLU A 78 -23.22 -12.09 10.09
C GLU A 78 -22.81 -11.27 11.32
N LYS A 79 -23.51 -10.16 11.51
CA LYS A 79 -23.83 -9.52 12.79
C LYS A 79 -24.83 -8.44 12.43
N THR A 80 -26.04 -8.50 12.97
CA THR A 80 -27.05 -7.45 12.80
C THR A 80 -26.54 -6.17 13.46
N VAL A 81 -25.68 -5.43 12.76
CA VAL A 81 -25.22 -4.11 13.18
C VAL A 81 -26.30 -3.15 12.74
N THR A 82 -27.15 -2.74 13.68
CA THR A 82 -28.03 -1.60 13.47
C THR A 82 -27.16 -0.40 13.17
N VAL A 83 -27.20 0.12 11.94
CA VAL A 83 -26.50 1.35 11.57
C VAL A 83 -27.05 2.45 12.47
N THR A 84 -26.26 2.91 13.42
CA THR A 84 -26.63 4.08 14.23
C THR A 84 -26.62 5.32 13.33
N LEU A 85 -27.45 6.31 13.64
CA LEU A 85 -27.44 7.59 12.91
C LEU A 85 -26.04 8.22 12.90
N ALA A 86 -25.31 8.10 14.01
CA ALA A 86 -23.92 8.55 14.13
C ALA A 86 -22.97 7.80 13.16
N GLY A 87 -23.14 6.48 12.99
CA GLY A 87 -22.36 5.68 12.06
C GLY A 87 -22.64 6.06 10.59
N GLU A 88 -23.90 6.31 10.25
CA GLU A 88 -24.26 6.78 8.91
C GLU A 88 -23.67 8.16 8.60
N GLU A 89 -23.76 9.09 9.56
CA GLU A 89 -23.17 10.43 9.44
C GLU A 89 -21.65 10.35 9.26
N ALA A 90 -20.96 9.51 10.04
CA ALA A 90 -19.52 9.29 9.90
C ALA A 90 -19.15 8.77 8.51
N CYS A 91 -19.89 7.78 7.98
CA CYS A 91 -19.67 7.29 6.61
C CYS A 91 -19.89 8.38 5.55
N ARG A 92 -20.93 9.20 5.72
CA ARG A 92 -21.24 10.31 4.81
C ARG A 92 -20.14 11.37 4.81
N ARG A 93 -19.66 11.76 6.00
CA ARG A 93 -18.55 12.71 6.17
C ARG A 93 -17.25 12.14 5.59
N TYR A 94 -16.95 10.87 5.85
CA TYR A 94 -15.80 10.19 5.23
C TYR A 94 -15.85 10.24 3.70
N ALA A 95 -17.01 9.95 3.10
CA ALA A 95 -17.19 10.02 1.66
C ALA A 95 -16.93 11.42 1.09
N GLN A 96 -17.45 12.47 1.75
CA GLN A 96 -17.22 13.86 1.37
C GLN A 96 -15.74 14.24 1.45
N ILE A 97 -15.06 13.89 2.55
CA ILE A 97 -13.62 14.15 2.74
C ILE A 97 -12.80 13.43 1.67
N ARG A 98 -13.11 12.17 1.39
CA ARG A 98 -12.46 11.37 0.34
C ARG A 98 -12.62 12.00 -1.04
N GLU A 99 -13.82 12.45 -1.37
CA GLU A 99 -14.09 13.09 -2.65
C GLU A 99 -13.28 14.38 -2.81
N GLN A 100 -13.28 15.22 -1.76
CA GLN A 100 -12.63 16.53 -1.79
C GLN A 100 -11.10 16.45 -1.82
N LEU A 101 -10.50 15.57 -1.02
CA LEU A 101 -9.05 15.59 -0.78
C LEU A 101 -8.28 14.51 -1.56
N LEU A 102 -8.90 13.35 -1.83
CA LEU A 102 -8.21 12.24 -2.48
C LEU A 102 -8.64 12.04 -3.93
N VAL A 103 -9.96 11.93 -4.19
CA VAL A 103 -10.46 11.62 -5.54
C VAL A 103 -10.07 12.72 -6.53
N LYS A 104 -10.34 13.98 -6.21
CA LYS A 104 -9.95 15.11 -7.07
C LYS A 104 -8.45 15.19 -7.31
N SER A 105 -7.63 14.92 -6.28
CA SER A 105 -6.18 14.89 -6.39
C SER A 105 -5.71 13.79 -7.35
N VAL A 106 -6.22 12.56 -7.19
CA VAL A 106 -5.91 11.42 -8.08
C VAL A 106 -6.39 11.66 -9.51
N LEU A 107 -7.55 12.28 -9.71
CA LEU A 107 -8.02 12.64 -11.06
C LEU A 107 -7.07 13.65 -11.73
N SER A 108 -6.52 14.59 -10.96
CA SER A 108 -5.59 15.61 -11.48
C SER A 108 -4.23 15.06 -11.92
N THR A 109 -3.84 13.87 -11.45
CA THR A 109 -2.56 13.24 -11.86
C THR A 109 -2.65 12.55 -13.22
N GLY A 110 -3.85 12.43 -13.82
CA GLY A 110 -4.04 11.80 -15.12
C GLY A 110 -3.96 10.27 -15.10
N VAL A 111 -4.08 9.63 -13.92
CA VAL A 111 -4.09 8.17 -13.80
C VAL A 111 -5.32 7.60 -14.50
N ASP A 112 -5.09 6.66 -15.43
CA ASP A 112 -6.18 5.93 -16.10
C ASP A 112 -6.94 5.05 -15.10
N PRO A 113 -8.27 5.26 -14.92
CA PRO A 113 -9.09 4.42 -14.05
C PRO A 113 -9.06 2.93 -14.40
N LYS A 114 -8.92 2.58 -15.68
CA LYS A 114 -8.81 1.18 -16.12
C LYS A 114 -7.51 0.57 -15.61
N ARG A 115 -6.38 1.26 -15.77
CA ARG A 115 -5.10 0.82 -15.22
C ARG A 115 -5.14 0.65 -13.70
N LEU A 116 -5.79 1.58 -12.98
CA LEU A 116 -5.97 1.45 -11.54
C LEU A 116 -6.80 0.20 -11.17
N SER A 117 -7.82 -0.12 -11.97
CA SER A 117 -8.65 -1.32 -11.80
C SER A 117 -7.86 -2.62 -12.04
N GLU A 118 -6.97 -2.63 -13.04
CA GLU A 118 -6.05 -3.74 -13.32
C GLU A 118 -5.08 -3.98 -12.16
N ILE A 119 -4.45 -2.92 -11.64
CA ILE A 119 -3.59 -2.98 -10.45
C ILE A 119 -4.37 -3.55 -9.26
N ALA A 120 -5.59 -3.08 -9.03
CA ALA A 120 -6.42 -3.58 -7.94
C ALA A 120 -6.77 -5.07 -8.08
N ALA A 121 -6.97 -5.56 -9.31
CA ALA A 121 -7.17 -6.99 -9.60
C ALA A 121 -5.91 -7.81 -9.28
N ALA A 122 -4.73 -7.34 -9.70
CA ALA A 122 -3.47 -7.98 -9.38
C ALA A 122 -3.23 -8.04 -7.85
N MET A 123 -3.46 -6.94 -7.13
CA MET A 123 -3.35 -6.89 -5.67
C MET A 123 -4.26 -7.91 -4.97
N ARG A 124 -5.50 -8.09 -5.43
CA ARG A 124 -6.42 -9.11 -4.87
C ARG A 124 -5.91 -10.53 -5.11
N SER A 125 -5.37 -10.81 -6.29
CA SER A 125 -4.77 -12.11 -6.59
C SER A 125 -3.54 -12.39 -5.72
N LEU A 126 -2.63 -11.41 -5.61
CA LEU A 126 -1.43 -11.51 -4.79
C LEU A 126 -1.76 -11.65 -3.30
N SER A 127 -2.76 -10.93 -2.79
CA SER A 127 -3.24 -11.10 -1.42
C SER A 127 -3.60 -12.57 -1.11
N GLY A 128 -4.25 -13.26 -2.04
CA GLY A 128 -4.58 -14.68 -1.88
C GLY A 128 -3.34 -15.59 -1.90
N GLN A 129 -2.30 -15.22 -2.64
CA GLN A 129 -1.01 -15.94 -2.64
C GLN A 129 -0.26 -15.73 -1.32
N TYR A 130 -0.25 -14.50 -0.80
CA TYR A 130 0.33 -14.20 0.52
C TYR A 130 -0.37 -14.95 1.65
N ASP A 131 -1.71 -15.01 1.64
CA ASP A 131 -2.46 -15.78 2.64
C ASP A 131 -2.12 -17.28 2.61
N GLN A 132 -1.92 -17.84 1.41
CA GLN A 132 -1.50 -19.24 1.25
C GLN A 132 -0.07 -19.45 1.75
N ALA A 133 0.86 -18.57 1.38
CA ALA A 133 2.24 -18.62 1.83
C ALA A 133 2.36 -18.50 3.35
N ALA A 134 1.59 -17.60 3.97
CA ALA A 134 1.55 -17.43 5.43
C ALA A 134 1.04 -18.69 6.15
N ARG A 135 0.01 -19.36 5.62
CA ARG A 135 -0.47 -20.63 6.18
C ARG A 135 0.56 -21.75 6.04
N ALA A 136 1.23 -21.84 4.90
CA ALA A 136 2.28 -22.82 4.68
C ALA A 136 3.46 -22.59 5.65
N ALA A 137 3.88 -21.33 5.82
CA ALA A 137 4.95 -20.96 6.75
C ALA A 137 4.62 -21.33 8.22
N ALA A 138 3.35 -21.22 8.63
CA ALA A 138 2.92 -21.62 9.98
C ALA A 138 2.98 -23.15 10.24
N SER A 139 3.20 -23.95 9.19
CA SER A 139 3.29 -25.42 9.27
C SER A 139 4.72 -25.97 9.14
N LEU A 140 5.72 -25.09 9.01
CA LEU A 140 7.16 -25.41 9.02
C LEU A 140 7.70 -25.42 10.44
#